data_AF-A0A3N7IID9-F1
#
_entry.id   AF-A0A3N7IID9-F1
#
_cell.length_a   1.000
_cell.length_b   1.000
_cell.length_c   1.000
_cell.angle_alpha   90.00
_cell.angle_beta   90.00
_cell.angle_gamma   90.00
#
_symmetry.space_group_name_H-M   'P 1'
#
loop_
_entity.id
_entity.type
_entity.pdbx_description
1 polymer ?
#
loop_
_entity_poly.entity_id
_entity_poly.type
_entity_poly.pdbx_seq_one_letter_code
_entity_poly.pdbx_strand_id
1 'polypeptide(L)' 'SDQILDHIRTTLNIKDGETTADGLFTLKPAECLGACGYAPMMQLGKFYHENLTKEKVDEILELCRQGSLAID' A
#
# COMPACT_ATOMS: atom_id res chain seq x y z
N SER A 1 10.92 -4.55 7.10
CA SER A 1 9.49 -4.32 6.80
C SER A 1 9.03 -2.88 7.05
N ASP A 2 9.68 -2.11 7.93
CA ASP A 2 9.34 -0.70 8.19
C ASP A 2 9.59 0.26 7.01
N GLN A 3 10.60 0.01 6.18
CA GLN A 3 10.99 0.96 5.12
C GLN A 3 9.93 1.18 4.03
N ILE A 4 9.12 0.18 3.74
CA ILE A 4 8.01 0.32 2.78
C ILE A 4 6.85 1.06 3.43
N LEU A 5 6.53 0.77 4.69
CA LEU A 5 5.48 1.46 5.43
C LEU A 5 5.82 2.95 5.59
N ASP A 6 7.07 3.27 5.94
CA ASP A 6 7.58 4.64 6.05
C ASP A 6 7.57 5.38 4.70
N HIS A 7 7.91 4.67 3.62
CA HIS A 7 7.79 5.19 2.26
C HIS A 7 6.35 5.55 1.93
N ILE A 8 5.39 4.65 2.19
CA ILE A 8 3.96 4.90 1.95
C ILE A 8 3.47 6.09 2.78
N ARG A 9 3.84 6.17 4.07
CA ARG A 9 3.49 7.31 4.95
C ARG A 9 3.99 8.63 4.38
N THR A 10 5.23 8.65 3.87
CA THR A 10 5.84 9.86 3.30
C THR A 10 5.22 10.23 1.96
N THR A 11 5.03 9.26 1.05
CA THR A 11 4.46 9.50 -0.29
C THR A 11 3.00 9.93 -0.23
N LEU A 12 2.21 9.36 0.68
CA LEU A 12 0.80 9.71 0.86
C LEU A 12 0.60 10.85 1.87
N ASN A 13 1.63 11.22 2.62
CA ASN A 13 1.60 12.21 3.70
C ASN A 13 0.47 11.93 4.71
N ILE A 14 0.33 10.68 5.13
CA ILE A 14 -0.67 10.21 6.11
C ILE A 14 -0.04 9.33 7.18
N LYS A 15 -0.70 9.22 8.32
CA LYS A 15 -0.33 8.31 9.41
C LYS A 15 -1.10 7.00 9.33
N ASP A 16 -0.68 6.04 10.15
CA ASP A 16 -1.47 4.83 10.37
C ASP A 16 -2.90 5.16 10.84
N GLY A 17 -3.87 4.51 10.22
CA GLY A 17 -5.29 4.72 10.44
C GLY A 17 -5.89 5.88 9.65
N GLU A 18 -5.09 6.72 8.99
CA GLU A 18 -5.60 7.89 8.27
C GLU A 18 -5.92 7.62 6.80
N THR A 19 -6.81 8.45 6.27
CA THR A 19 -7.19 8.48 4.86
C THR A 19 -6.60 9.72 4.21
N THR A 20 -6.07 9.58 2.99
CA THR A 20 -5.56 10.72 2.20
C THR A 20 -6.64 11.77 1.99
N ALA A 21 -6.25 13.03 1.82
CA ALA A 21 -7.18 14.14 1.58
C ALA A 21 -8.10 13.92 0.37
N ASP A 22 -7.63 13.18 -0.64
CA ASP A 22 -8.40 12.83 -1.84
C ASP A 22 -9.42 11.69 -1.61
N GLY A 23 -9.41 11.06 -0.43
CA GLY A 23 -10.29 9.92 -0.09
C GLY A 23 -9.90 8.59 -0.75
N LEU A 24 -8.88 8.57 -1.61
CA LEU A 24 -8.50 7.38 -2.38
C LEU A 24 -7.80 6.28 -1.57
N PHE A 25 -6.94 6.65 -0.62
CA PHE A 25 -6.10 5.69 0.10
C PHE A 25 -6.33 5.79 1.60
N THR A 26 -6.43 4.64 2.27
CA THR A 26 -6.45 4.57 3.74
C THR A 26 -5.33 3.64 4.20
N LEU A 27 -4.39 4.14 4.99
CA LEU A 27 -3.29 3.35 5.51
C LEU A 27 -3.73 2.60 6.76
N LYS A 28 -4.12 1.34 6.65
CA LYS A 28 -4.42 0.50 7.80
C LYS A 28 -3.25 -0.43 8.08
N PRO A 29 -2.54 -0.31 9.22
CA PRO A 29 -1.57 -1.32 9.61
C PRO A 29 -2.34 -2.63 9.84
N ALA A 30 -2.07 -3.62 8.99
CA ALA A 30 -2.58 -4.96 9.19
C ALA A 30 -1.59 -5.73 10.07
N GLU A 31 -2.13 -6.57 10.96
CA GLU A 31 -1.34 -7.59 11.64
C GLU A 31 -0.88 -8.66 10.63
N CYS A 32 -0.34 -9.78 11.13
CA CYS A 32 0.20 -10.84 10.29
C CYS A 32 -0.82 -11.32 9.24
N LEU A 33 -0.57 -11.00 7.97
CA LEU A 33 -1.35 -11.45 6.82
C LEU A 33 -0.98 -12.89 6.38
N GLY A 34 -0.21 -13.62 7.19
CA GLY A 34 0.14 -15.02 6.95
C GLY A 34 1.13 -15.26 5.79
N ALA A 35 1.58 -14.22 5.07
CA ALA A 35 2.56 -14.34 3.99
C ALA A 35 3.98 -13.94 4.42
N CYS A 36 4.44 -14.43 5.58
CA CYS A 36 5.78 -14.12 6.10
C CYS A 36 6.92 -14.49 5.12
N GLY A 37 6.69 -15.41 4.18
CA GLY A 37 7.65 -15.79 3.14
C GLY A 37 7.80 -14.78 1.99
N TYR A 38 6.88 -13.82 1.86
CA TYR A 38 6.83 -12.88 0.72
C TYR A 38 6.75 -11.41 1.16
N ALA A 39 7.13 -11.14 2.42
CA ALA A 39 7.26 -9.78 2.93
C ALA A 39 8.35 -9.01 2.17
N PRO A 40 8.19 -7.69 1.96
CA PRO A 40 7.05 -6.84 2.33
C PRO A 40 5.85 -6.98 1.37
N MET A 41 4.64 -6.94 1.93
CA MET A 41 3.39 -7.08 1.19
C MET A 41 2.38 -5.98 1.55
N MET A 42 1.42 -5.72 0.66
CA MET A 42 0.32 -4.78 0.85
C MET A 42 -0.94 -5.37 0.24
N GLN A 43 -2.08 -5.13 0.88
CA GLN A 43 -3.38 -5.50 0.34
C GLN A 43 -4.08 -4.26 -0.20
N LEU A 44 -4.54 -4.34 -1.45
CA LEU A 44 -5.37 -3.33 -2.11
C LEU A 44 -6.70 -3.97 -2.47
N GLY A 45 -7.76 -3.59 -1.77
CA GLY A 45 -9.07 -4.23 -1.92
C GLY A 45 -8.98 -5.72 -1.60
N LYS A 46 -9.21 -6.57 -2.61
CA LYS A 46 -9.10 -8.04 -2.51
C LYS A 46 -7.75 -8.61 -3.00
N PHE A 47 -6.89 -7.79 -3.59
CA PHE A 47 -5.64 -8.22 -4.20
C PHE A 47 -4.47 -8.05 -3.23
N TYR A 48 -3.60 -9.06 -3.18
CA TYR A 48 -2.36 -9.02 -2.43
C TYR A 48 -1.20 -8.70 -3.38
N HIS A 49 -0.40 -7.71 -3.01
CA HIS A 49 0.82 -7.35 -3.69
C HIS A 49 2.02 -7.72 -2.82
N GLU A 50 2.84 -8.63 -3.32
CA GLU A 50 3.99 -9.23 -2.62
C GLU A 50 5.32 -8.74 -3.20
N ASN A 51 6.43 -8.92 -2.47
CA ASN A 51 7.77 -8.49 -2.88
C ASN A 51 7.80 -7.00 -3.27
N LEU A 52 7.26 -6.16 -2.40
CA LEU A 52 7.18 -4.71 -2.64
C LEU A 52 8.54 -4.04 -2.55
N THR A 53 8.85 -3.21 -3.55
CA THR A 53 9.94 -2.24 -3.52
C THR A 53 9.34 -0.84 -3.48
N LYS A 54 10.14 0.17 -3.13
CA LYS A 54 9.68 1.57 -3.13
C LYS A 54 9.14 2.00 -4.50
N GLU A 55 9.82 1.58 -5.56
CA GLU A 55 9.43 1.86 -6.95
C GLU A 55 8.09 1.19 -7.30
N LYS A 56 7.90 -0.09 -6.95
CA LYS A 56 6.62 -0.79 -7.14
C LYS A 56 5.49 -0.13 -6.38
N VAL A 57 5.75 0.36 -5.17
CA VAL A 57 4.74 1.05 -4.37
C VAL A 57 4.31 2.33 -5.07
N ASP A 58 5.25 3.14 -5.55
CA ASP A 58 4.93 4.36 -6.32
C ASP A 58 4.13 4.03 -7.59
N GLU A 59 4.54 3.01 -8.35
CA GLU A 59 3.81 2.56 -9.54
C GLU A 59 2.38 2.13 -9.20
N ILE A 60 2.20 1.32 -8.16
CA ILE A 60 0.87 0.88 -7.70
C ILE A 60 0.00 2.07 -7.28
N LEU A 61 0.56 3.04 -6.53
CA LEU A 61 -0.16 4.24 -6.13
C LEU A 61 -0.58 5.08 -7.33
N GLU A 62 0.29 5.22 -8.33
CA GLU A 62 -0.02 5.93 -9.56
C GLU A 62 -1.11 5.23 -10.38
N LEU A 63 -1.01 3.90 -10.55
CA LEU A 63 -2.04 3.10 -11.23
C LEU A 63 -3.39 3.20 -10.53
N CYS A 64 -3.41 3.20 -9.18
CA CYS A 64 -4.63 3.42 -8.40
C CYS A 64 -5.20 4.82 -8.64
N ARG A 65 -4.38 5.88 -8.69
CA ARG A 65 -4.83 7.24 -9.02
C ARG A 65 -5.39 7.35 -10.44
N GLN A 66 -4.86 6.58 -11.38
CA GLN A 66 -5.32 6.53 -12.76
C GLN A 66 -6.58 5.66 -12.94
N GLY A 67 -6.99 4.89 -11.93
CA GLY A 67 -8.07 3.90 -12.06
C GLY A 67 -7.71 2.71 -12.93
N SER A 68 -6.42 2.48 -13.18
CA SER A 68 -5.90 1.43 -14.07
C SER A 68 -5.68 0.09 -13.36
N LEU A 69 -5.89 0.03 -12.05
CA LEU A 69 -5.72 -1.19 -11.24
C LEU A 69 -7.08 -1.77 -10.85
N ALA A 70 -7.34 -3.03 -11.20
CA ALA A 70 -8.52 -3.74 -10.75
C ALA A 70 -8.42 -4.00 -9.23
N ILE A 71 -9.42 -3.54 -8.48
CA ILE A 71 -9.53 -3.66 -7.03
C ILE A 71 -10.69 -4.57 -6.57
N ASP A 72 -11.45 -5.13 -7.53
CA ASP A 72 -12.56 -6.09 -7.33
C ASP A 72 -12.27 -7.51 -7.83
#